data_AF-A0A1T4N5R3-F1
#
_entry.id   AF-A0A1T4N5R3-F1
#
_cell.length_a   1.000
_cell.length_b   1.000
_cell.length_c   1.000
_cell.angle_alpha   90.00
_cell.angle_beta   90.00
_cell.angle_gamma   90.00
#
_symmetry.space_group_name_H-M   'P 1'
#
loop_
_entity.id
_entity.type
_entity.pdbx_description
1 polymer ?
#
loop_
_entity_poly.entity_id
_entity_poly.type
_entity_poly.pdbx_seq_one_letter_code
_entity_poly.pdbx_strand_id
1 'polypeptide(L)'
;MLRKTYIFIFIIIGLIFFKVQENKNWEHTTGTINKIIKTSDNSYSFQLHYKTIIENKTITHVLQGHYKKPVDNQKIPLKYMKNNPIKYELLQPIKYIK
;
A
#
# COMPACT_ATOMS: atom_id res chain seq x y z
N MET A 1 -46.36 -29.02 -23.26
CA MET A 1 -45.72 -28.78 -21.94
C MET A 1 -44.21 -28.78 -22.12
N LEU A 2 -43.45 -28.04 -21.29
CA LEU A 2 -41.98 -27.82 -21.34
C LEU A 2 -41.47 -26.67 -22.25
N ARG A 3 -41.86 -25.43 -21.96
CA ARG A 3 -41.08 -24.23 -22.34
C ARG A 3 -41.23 -23.13 -21.27
N LYS A 4 -40.80 -23.41 -20.04
CA LYS A 4 -40.77 -22.39 -18.95
C LYS A 4 -39.49 -22.43 -18.10
N THR A 5 -38.48 -23.20 -18.49
CA THR A 5 -37.36 -23.55 -17.60
C THR A 5 -36.08 -22.74 -17.82
N TYR A 6 -36.05 -21.77 -18.74
CA TYR A 6 -34.82 -21.06 -19.11
C TYR A 6 -34.74 -19.59 -18.64
N ILE A 7 -35.78 -19.07 -17.97
CA ILE A 7 -35.79 -17.65 -17.53
C ILE A 7 -35.14 -17.47 -16.14
N PHE A 8 -34.99 -18.55 -15.35
CA PHE A 8 -34.49 -18.44 -13.98
C PHE A 8 -32.95 -18.41 -13.84
N ILE A 9 -32.18 -18.77 -14.87
CA ILE A 9 -30.72 -18.84 -14.77
C ILE A 9 -30.06 -17.47 -14.96
N PHE A 10 -30.75 -16.52 -15.62
CA PHE A 10 -30.21 -15.17 -15.82
C PHE A 10 -30.23 -14.29 -14.56
N ILE A 11 -31.06 -14.62 -13.57
CA ILE A 11 -31.18 -13.82 -12.33
C ILE A 11 -30.03 -14.16 -11.36
N ILE A 12 -29.43 -15.35 -11.45
CA ILE A 12 -28.36 -15.79 -10.53
C ILE A 12 -26.99 -15.22 -10.96
N ILE A 13 -26.78 -14.95 -12.26
CA ILE A 13 -25.50 -14.42 -12.77
C ILE A 13 -25.36 -12.91 -12.51
N GLY A 14 -26.47 -12.18 -12.34
CA GLY A 14 -26.43 -10.75 -12.01
C GLY A 14 -26.01 -10.44 -10.57
N LEU A 15 -26.11 -11.40 -9.65
CA LEU A 15 -25.85 -11.20 -8.22
C LEU A 15 -24.37 -11.36 -7.81
N ILE A 16 -23.52 -11.90 -8.69
CA ILE A 16 -22.10 -12.15 -8.39
C ILE A 16 -21.23 -10.90 -8.68
N PHE A 17 -21.79 -9.87 -9.33
CA PHE A 17 -21.11 -8.58 -9.53
C PHE A 17 -21.28 -7.59 -8.37
N PHE A 18 -21.86 -8.01 -7.23
CA PHE A 18 -21.56 -7.38 -5.94
C PHE A 18 -20.14 -7.78 -5.51
N LYS A 19 -19.16 -7.34 -6.31
CA LYS A 19 -17.82 -7.12 -5.81
C LYS A 19 -18.01 -6.03 -4.77
N VAL A 20 -18.10 -6.45 -3.51
CA VAL A 20 -18.09 -5.58 -2.33
C VAL A 20 -16.86 -4.72 -2.50
N GLN A 21 -17.07 -3.55 -3.10
CA GLN A 21 -16.12 -2.47 -3.09
C GLN A 21 -16.18 -2.03 -1.64
N GLU A 22 -15.36 -2.68 -0.79
CA GLU A 22 -15.05 -2.19 0.54
C GLU A 22 -14.46 -0.80 0.32
N ASN A 23 -15.34 0.19 0.21
CA ASN A 23 -14.99 1.58 0.22
C ASN A 23 -14.76 1.94 1.68
N LYS A 24 -13.77 1.27 2.28
CA LYS A 24 -13.19 1.76 3.51
C LYS A 24 -12.42 3.00 3.10
N ASN A 25 -13.00 4.16 3.40
CA ASN A 25 -12.35 5.47 3.34
C ASN A 25 -11.14 5.47 4.27
N TRP A 26 -10.10 4.76 3.87
CA TRP A 26 -8.81 4.79 4.50
C TRP A 26 -8.00 5.89 3.83
N GLU A 27 -7.41 6.73 4.66
CA GLU A 27 -6.57 7.81 4.17
C GLU A 27 -5.28 7.22 3.57
N HIS A 28 -5.03 7.54 2.30
CA HIS A 28 -3.87 7.09 1.55
C HIS A 28 -2.89 8.24 1.40
N THR A 29 -1.63 8.03 1.79
CA THR A 29 -0.54 8.96 1.48
C THR A 29 0.52 8.25 0.65
N THR A 30 1.44 8.99 0.07
CA THR A 30 2.55 8.44 -0.71
C THR A 30 3.86 8.75 0.00
N GLY A 31 4.61 7.70 0.34
CA GLY A 31 5.98 7.81 0.81
C GLY A 31 6.98 7.77 -0.32
N THR A 32 8.08 8.49 -0.18
CA THR A 32 9.19 8.48 -1.14
C THR A 32 10.44 7.97 -0.44
N ILE A 33 11.08 6.94 -1.01
CA ILE A 33 12.40 6.49 -0.54
C ILE A 33 13.46 7.47 -1.02
N ASN A 34 14.31 7.92 -0.12
CA ASN A 34 15.50 8.71 -0.43
C ASN A 34 16.62 8.41 0.57
N LYS A 35 17.76 9.11 0.43
CA LYS A 35 18.95 9.03 1.30
C LYS A 35 19.36 7.58 1.59
N ILE A 36 19.57 6.81 0.53
CA ILE A 36 20.01 5.42 0.62
C ILE A 36 21.50 5.41 0.96
N ILE A 37 21.85 4.84 2.10
CA ILE A 37 23.21 4.74 2.63
C ILE A 37 23.55 3.26 2.78
N LYS A 38 24.74 2.86 2.33
CA LYS A 38 25.29 1.52 2.59
C LYS A 38 25.92 1.51 3.98
N THR A 39 25.57 0.54 4.80
CA THR A 39 26.07 0.40 6.17
C THR A 39 27.27 -0.56 6.22
N SER A 40 27.99 -0.55 7.35
CA SER A 40 29.23 -1.32 7.54
C SER A 40 29.04 -2.84 7.51
N ASP A 41 27.84 -3.32 7.85
CA ASP A 41 27.40 -4.71 7.78
C ASP A 41 27.01 -5.16 6.35
N ASN A 42 27.34 -4.35 5.33
CA ASN A 42 26.97 -4.58 3.93
C ASN A 42 25.45 -4.57 3.68
N SER A 43 24.64 -4.06 4.63
CA SER A 43 23.22 -3.77 4.41
C SER A 43 23.01 -2.32 3.93
N TYR A 44 21.75 -1.95 3.72
CA TYR A 44 21.31 -0.63 3.32
C TYR A 44 20.33 -0.06 4.35
N SER A 45 20.55 1.21 4.66
CA SER A 45 19.65 2.07 5.43
C SER A 45 19.10 3.16 4.51
N PHE A 46 17.81 3.46 4.60
CA PHE A 46 17.18 4.47 3.77
C PHE A 46 16.00 5.14 4.48
N GLN A 47 15.63 6.32 4.00
CA GLN A 47 14.56 7.11 4.59
C GLN A 47 13.31 7.05 3.72
N LEU A 48 12.17 6.77 4.34
CA LEU A 48 10.85 6.91 3.74
C LEU A 48 10.22 8.22 4.23
N HIS A 49 10.06 9.18 3.31
CA HIS A 49 9.49 10.49 3.58
C HIS A 49 8.04 10.55 3.12
N TYR A 50 7.13 10.91 4.01
CA TYR A 50 5.72 11.08 3.67
C TYR A 50 5.07 12.19 4.49
N LYS A 51 4.01 12.79 3.93
CA LYS A 51 3.19 13.77 4.63
C LYS A 51 1.96 13.08 5.22
N THR A 52 1.67 13.32 6.50
CA THR A 52 0.44 12.84 7.12
C THR A 52 -0.75 13.67 6.66
N ILE A 53 -1.90 13.04 6.48
CA ILE A 53 -3.13 13.75 6.08
C ILE A 53 -3.79 14.42 7.29
N ILE A 54 -3.66 13.81 8.47
CA ILE A 54 -4.37 14.24 9.69
C ILE A 54 -3.76 15.49 10.31
N GLU A 55 -2.42 15.54 10.44
CA GLU A 55 -1.72 16.67 11.07
C GLU A 55 -0.95 17.51 10.05
N ASN A 56 -1.00 17.14 8.76
CA ASN A 56 -0.23 17.78 7.70
C ASN A 56 1.29 17.82 7.97
N LYS A 57 1.78 16.92 8.83
CA LYS A 57 3.19 16.86 9.25
C LYS A 57 3.99 15.96 8.33
N THR A 58 5.23 16.33 8.07
CA THR A 58 6.17 15.45 7.37
C THR A 58 6.78 14.47 8.36
N ILE A 59 6.69 13.18 8.06
CA ILE A 59 7.34 12.12 8.80
C ILE A 59 8.47 11.54 7.95
N THR A 60 9.60 11.31 8.61
CA THR A 60 10.74 10.58 8.06
C THR A 60 10.89 9.29 8.85
N HIS A 61 10.63 8.17 8.19
CA HIS A 61 10.82 6.85 8.77
C HIS A 61 12.14 6.26 8.26
N VAL A 62 13.02 5.82 9.17
CA VAL A 62 14.30 5.22 8.81
C VAL A 62 14.14 3.69 8.78
N LEU A 63 14.38 3.09 7.62
CA LEU A 63 14.34 1.64 7.40
C LEU A 63 15.78 1.13 7.28
N GLN A 64 16.13 0.10 8.05
CA GLN A 64 17.50 -0.41 8.17
C GLN A 64 17.55 -1.93 8.01
N GLY A 65 18.74 -2.49 7.77
CA GLY A 65 18.95 -3.93 7.72
C GLY A 65 18.52 -4.60 6.41
N HIS A 66 18.43 -3.84 5.32
CA HIS A 66 18.05 -4.39 4.01
C HIS A 66 19.29 -4.77 3.19
N TYR A 67 19.48 -6.05 2.87
CA TYR A 67 20.66 -6.52 2.12
C TYR A 67 20.66 -6.21 0.62
N LYS A 68 19.59 -5.61 0.11
CA LYS A 68 19.49 -5.17 -1.29
C LYS A 68 19.28 -3.67 -1.36
N LYS A 69 19.91 -3.02 -2.33
CA LYS A 69 19.76 -1.58 -2.55
C LYS A 69 18.34 -1.30 -3.06
N PRO A 70 17.52 -0.48 -2.36
CA PRO A 70 16.21 -0.10 -2.85
C PRO A 70 16.32 0.81 -4.08
N VAL A 71 15.24 0.90 -4.86
CA VAL A 71 15.14 1.87 -5.96
C VAL A 71 15.02 3.28 -5.38
N ASP A 72 15.91 4.16 -5.82
CA ASP A 72 15.91 5.56 -5.38
C ASP A 72 14.67 6.32 -5.89
N ASN A 73 14.17 7.26 -5.09
CA ASN A 73 12.96 8.04 -5.35
C ASN A 73 11.70 7.19 -5.64
N GLN A 74 11.70 5.92 -5.22
CA GLN A 74 10.50 5.09 -5.35
C GLN A 74 9.37 5.68 -4.51
N LYS A 75 8.20 5.84 -5.17
CA LYS A 75 6.94 6.19 -4.52
C LYS A 75 6.24 4.92 -4.03
N ILE A 76 5.84 4.91 -2.78
CA ILE A 76 5.18 3.78 -2.11
C ILE A 76 3.85 4.28 -1.54
N PRO A 77 2.71 3.71 -1.96
CA PRO A 77 1.43 4.02 -1.34
C PRO A 77 1.41 3.50 0.10
N LEU A 78 0.93 4.34 1.01
CA LEU A 78 0.86 4.09 2.45
C LEU A 78 -0.60 4.18 2.90
N LYS A 79 -0.99 3.24 3.76
CA LYS A 79 -2.29 3.25 4.42
C LYS A 79 -2.14 3.72 5.85
N TYR A 80 -2.92 4.71 6.22
CA TYR A 80 -3.00 5.16 7.61
C TYR A 80 -3.71 4.11 8.50
N MET A 81 -3.10 3.78 9.65
CA MET A 81 -3.59 2.73 10.55
C MET A 81 -4.01 3.26 11.93
N LYS A 82 -3.24 4.19 12.52
CA LYS A 82 -3.48 4.70 13.88
C LYS A 82 -2.85 6.08 14.07
N ASN A 83 -3.42 6.91 14.95
CA ASN A 83 -2.99 8.30 15.19
C ASN A 83 -1.96 8.43 16.33
N ASN A 84 -1.90 7.47 17.27
CA ASN A 84 -0.99 7.55 18.41
C ASN A 84 -0.46 6.17 18.85
N PRO A 85 0.80 5.81 18.50
CA PRO A 85 1.69 6.54 17.60
C PRO A 85 1.13 6.54 16.17
N ILE A 86 1.50 7.56 15.38
CA ILE A 86 1.16 7.62 13.96
C ILE A 86 1.75 6.40 13.25
N LYS A 87 0.89 5.49 12.80
CA LYS A 87 1.30 4.24 12.13
C LYS A 87 0.76 4.22 10.71
N TYR A 88 1.65 3.98 9.76
CA TYR A 88 1.32 3.71 8.36
C TYR A 88 1.79 2.30 7.97
N GLU A 89 1.03 1.67 7.10
CA GLU A 89 1.35 0.37 6.50
C GLU A 89 1.72 0.55 5.02
N LEU A 90 2.76 -0.14 4.56
CA LEU A 90 3.14 -0.14 3.15
C LEU A 90 2.11 -0.95 2.35
N LEU A 91 1.45 -0.33 1.37
CA LEU A 91 0.50 -1.04 0.50
C LEU A 91 1.18 -1.79 -0.64
N GLN A 92 2.45 -1.51 -0.89
CA GLN A 92 3.26 -2.19 -1.91
C GLN A 92 4.64 -2.52 -1.36
N PRO A 93 5.25 -3.64 -1.80
CA PRO A 93 6.61 -3.96 -1.44
C PRO A 93 7.61 -2.94 -2.00
N ILE A 94 8.71 -2.77 -1.28
CA ILE A 94 9.86 -1.98 -1.75
C ILE A 94 10.49 -2.71 -2.93
N LYS A 95 10.78 -1.99 -4.01
CA LYS A 95 11.50 -2.55 -5.16
C LYS A 95 12.99 -2.37 -4.91
N TYR A 96 13.75 -3.35 -5.36
CA TYR A 96 15.20 -3.38 -5.20
C TYR A 96 15.87 -3.47 -6.56
N ILE A 97 17.07 -2.89 -6.67
CA ILE A 97 17.91 -3.03 -7.86
C ILE A 97 18.34 -4.50 -7.96
N LYS A 98 18.27 -5.05 -9.18
CA LYS A 98 18.62 -6.45 -9.48
C LYS A 98 20.12 -6.69 -9.39
#